data_AF-A0A5C2S2C6-F1
#
_entry.id   AF-A0A5C2S2C6-F1
#
_cell.length_a   1.000
_cell.length_b   1.000
_cell.length_c   1.000
_cell.angle_alpha   90.00
_cell.angle_beta   90.00
_cell.angle_gamma   90.00
#
_symmetry.space_group_name_H-M   'P 1'
#
loop_
_entity.id
_entity.type
_entity.pdbx_description
1 polymer ?
#
loop_
_entity_poly.entity_id
_entity_poly.type
_entity_poly.pdbx_seq_one_letter_code
_entity_poly.pdbx_strand_id
1 'polypeptide(L)'
;AAPYSLNNGNCGHVFCAMCLLRWAFEALHLDCGHWHDRLQCPLCRAYLPDIPQNTPRSLATFPFVPNRTTSTTLEFYVNLLKN
;
A
#
# COMPACT_ATOMS: atom_id res chain seq x y z
N ALA A 1 8.79 10.16 -2.83
CA ALA A 1 7.82 9.07 -2.61
C ALA A 1 8.12 8.43 -1.28
N ALA A 2 7.14 8.31 -0.37
CA ALA A 2 7.35 7.69 0.96
C ALA A 2 7.07 6.18 0.93
N PRO A 3 7.76 5.35 1.72
CA PRO A 3 7.51 3.91 1.76
C PRO A 3 6.27 3.55 2.58
N TYR A 4 5.48 2.59 2.08
CA TYR A 4 4.27 2.06 2.72
C TYR A 4 4.29 0.54 2.68
N SER A 5 3.82 -0.08 3.75
CA SER A 5 3.64 -1.53 3.83
C SER A 5 2.18 -1.91 3.55
N LEU A 6 1.99 -3.14 3.05
CA LEU A 6 0.67 -3.77 3.03
C LEU A 6 0.27 -4.13 4.45
N ASN A 7 -0.71 -3.44 5.00
CA ASN A 7 -1.27 -3.72 6.31
C ASN A 7 -2.03 -5.05 6.27
N ASN A 8 -1.81 -5.93 7.25
CA ASN A 8 -2.52 -7.20 7.41
C ASN A 8 -2.43 -8.18 6.21
N GLY A 9 -1.56 -7.95 5.23
CA GLY A 9 -1.31 -8.89 4.13
C GLY A 9 -0.38 -10.05 4.51
N ASN A 10 0.00 -10.18 5.78
CA ASN A 10 0.91 -11.18 6.36
C ASN A 10 2.23 -11.43 5.59
N CYS A 11 2.67 -10.49 4.75
CA CYS A 11 3.83 -10.68 3.88
C CYS A 11 4.95 -9.65 4.09
N GLY A 12 4.72 -8.57 4.85
CA GLY A 12 5.74 -7.58 5.22
C GLY A 12 6.34 -6.76 4.07
N HIS A 13 5.87 -6.92 2.84
CA HIS A 13 6.41 -6.22 1.68
C HIS A 13 6.10 -4.72 1.71
N VAL A 14 7.09 -3.94 1.28
CA VAL A 14 7.09 -2.46 1.32
C VAL A 14 7.22 -1.93 -0.09
N PHE A 15 6.45 -0.89 -0.41
CA PHE A 15 6.38 -0.26 -1.72
C PHE A 15 6.45 1.26 -1.59
N CYS A 16 6.72 1.93 -2.70
CA CYS A 16 6.55 3.38 -2.78
C CYS A 16 5.05 3.73 -2.72
N ALA A 17 4.68 4.80 -1.99
CA ALA A 17 3.29 5.22 -1.82
C ALA A 17 2.54 5.36 -3.16
N MET A 18 3.15 6.05 -4.12
CA MET A 18 2.53 6.28 -5.44
C MET A 18 2.35 5.00 -6.24
N CYS A 19 3.34 4.10 -6.18
CA CYS A 19 3.31 2.81 -6.84
C CYS A 19 2.15 1.97 -6.30
N LEU A 20 2.01 1.95 -4.98
CA LEU A 20 0.99 1.19 -4.28
C LEU A 20 -0.41 1.76 -4.51
N LEU A 21 -0.57 3.09 -4.46
CA LEU A 21 -1.85 3.73 -4.76
C LEU A 21 -2.27 3.49 -6.21
N ARG A 22 -1.35 3.67 -7.16
CA ARG A 22 -1.62 3.40 -8.58
C ARG A 22 -2.12 1.96 -8.78
N TRP A 23 -1.36 0.98 -8.29
CA TRP A 23 -1.72 -0.42 -8.38
C TRP A 23 -3.09 -0.72 -7.75
N ALA A 24 -3.36 -0.15 -6.56
CA ALA A 24 -4.64 -0.36 -5.88
C ALA A 24 -5.81 0.21 -6.68
N PHE A 25 -5.68 1.44 -7.20
CA PHE A 25 -6.77 2.09 -7.95
C PHE A 25 -6.91 1.57 -9.38
N GLU A 26 -5.88 0.99 -9.99
CA GLU A 26 -5.99 0.26 -11.27
C GLU A 26 -6.92 -0.96 -11.17
N ALA A 27 -7.04 -1.55 -9.96
CA ALA A 27 -7.96 -2.66 -9.69
C ALA A 27 -9.38 -2.20 -9.31
N LEU A 28 -9.66 -0.90 -9.30
CA LEU A 28 -10.98 -0.37 -9.00
C LEU A 28 -11.88 -0.50 -10.23
N HIS A 29 -13.10 -0.99 -10.05
CA HIS A 29 -14.09 -1.00 -11.11
C HIS A 29 -14.59 0.43 -11.36
N LEU A 30 -14.35 0.95 -12.57
CA LEU A 30 -14.59 2.37 -12.90
C LEU A 30 -16.06 2.78 -12.76
N ASP A 31 -17.00 1.90 -13.10
CA ASP A 31 -18.42 2.27 -13.12
C ASP A 31 -19.04 2.37 -11.72
N CYS A 32 -18.57 1.55 -10.78
CA CYS A 32 -19.16 1.49 -9.43
C CYS A 32 -18.22 2.03 -8.33
N GLY A 33 -16.93 2.25 -8.61
CA GLY A 33 -15.97 2.78 -7.64
C GLY A 33 -15.61 1.79 -6.53
N HIS A 34 -15.75 0.49 -6.80
CA HIS A 34 -15.54 -0.61 -5.86
C HIS A 34 -14.48 -1.59 -6.35
N TRP A 35 -13.79 -2.24 -5.40
CA TRP A 35 -12.97 -3.41 -5.69
C TRP A 35 -13.85 -4.65 -5.67
N HIS A 36 -14.02 -5.32 -6.81
CA HIS A 36 -14.79 -6.56 -6.88
C HIS A 36 -14.00 -7.77 -6.38
N ASP A 37 -12.67 -7.72 -6.55
CA ASP A 37 -11.76 -8.77 -6.12
C ASP A 37 -10.92 -8.32 -4.92
N ARG A 38 -10.54 -9.31 -4.09
CA ARG A 38 -9.53 -9.09 -3.06
C ARG A 38 -8.19 -8.75 -3.70
N LEU A 39 -7.62 -7.65 -3.25
CA LEU A 39 -6.27 -7.28 -3.64
C LEU A 39 -5.26 -8.32 -3.14
N GLN A 40 -4.22 -8.55 -3.94
CA GLN A 40 -3.12 -9.46 -3.63
C GLN A 40 -1.79 -8.72 -3.69
N CYS A 41 -0.87 -9.03 -2.78
CA CYS A 41 0.47 -8.44 -2.80
C CYS A 41 1.15 -8.59 -4.18
N PRO A 42 1.65 -7.51 -4.80
CA PRO A 42 2.28 -7.58 -6.12
C PRO A 42 3.49 -8.52 -6.20
N LEU A 43 4.17 -8.77 -5.07
CA LEU A 43 5.39 -9.58 -5.02
C LEU A 43 5.13 -11.06 -4.70
N CYS A 44 4.23 -11.35 -3.76
CA CYS A 44 4.05 -12.70 -3.22
C CYS A 44 2.62 -13.24 -3.32
N ARG A 45 1.69 -12.44 -3.86
CA ARG A 45 0.27 -12.77 -4.03
C ARG A 45 -0.50 -13.07 -2.74
N ALA A 46 0.08 -12.79 -1.56
CA ALA A 46 -0.65 -12.86 -0.30
C ALA A 46 -1.88 -11.92 -0.35
N TYR A 47 -3.04 -12.43 0.09
CA TYR A 47 -4.28 -11.67 0.10
C TYR A 47 -4.24 -10.54 1.14
N LEU A 48 -4.74 -9.36 0.75
CA LEU A 48 -5.00 -8.25 1.65
C LEU A 48 -6.41 -8.39 2.25
N PRO A 49 -6.71 -7.72 3.38
CA PRO A 49 -8.08 -7.65 3.88
C PRO A 49 -9.05 -7.03 2.88
N ASP A 50 -10.32 -7.42 2.99
CA ASP A 50 -11.41 -6.82 2.21
C ASP A 50 -11.53 -5.33 2.53
N ILE A 51 -11.56 -4.50 1.47
CA ILE A 51 -11.81 -3.07 1.60
C ILE A 51 -13.33 -2.86 1.67
N PRO A 52 -13.87 -2.20 2.70
CA PRO A 52 -15.30 -1.96 2.79
C PRO A 52 -15.85 -1.19 1.59
N GLN A 53 -17.04 -1.59 1.12
CA GLN A 53 -17.71 -0.90 0.01
C GLN A 53 -18.48 0.34 0.47
N ASN A 54 -18.92 0.37 1.73
CA ASN A 54 -19.68 1.49 2.27
C ASN A 54 -18.85 2.78 2.31
N THR A 55 -19.41 3.86 1.77
CA THR A 55 -18.82 5.21 1.79
C THR A 55 -19.56 6.12 2.78
N PRO A 56 -18.87 7.00 3.53
CA PRO A 56 -17.42 7.21 3.54
C PRO A 56 -16.65 6.08 4.23
N ARG A 57 -15.52 5.67 3.65
CA ARG A 57 -14.67 4.61 4.21
C ARG A 57 -13.87 5.13 5.39
N SER A 58 -13.74 4.34 6.44
CA SER A 58 -12.84 4.66 7.56
C SER A 58 -11.39 4.57 7.10
N LEU A 59 -10.58 5.58 7.42
CA LEU A 59 -9.13 5.55 7.17
C LEU A 59 -8.45 4.33 7.84
N ALA A 60 -9.00 3.86 8.97
CA ALA A 60 -8.48 2.68 9.67
C ALA A 60 -8.65 1.38 8.88
N THR A 61 -9.56 1.35 7.90
CA THR A 61 -9.79 0.18 7.03
C THR A 61 -8.94 0.21 5.75
N PHE A 62 -8.13 1.25 5.56
CA PHE A 62 -7.27 1.31 4.39
C PHE A 62 -6.10 0.32 4.55
N PRO A 63 -5.82 -0.52 3.53
CA PRO A 63 -4.94 -1.67 3.70
C PRO A 63 -3.45 -1.30 3.60
N PHE A 64 -3.09 -0.02 3.71
CA PHE A 64 -1.72 0.46 3.59
C PHE A 64 -1.34 1.29 4.82
N VAL A 65 -0.15 1.07 5.35
CA VAL A 65 0.39 1.81 6.49
C VAL A 65 1.74 2.42 6.16
N PRO A 66 2.04 3.65 6.60
CA PRO A 66 3.37 4.24 6.41
C PRO A 66 4.45 3.37 7.04
N ASN A 67 5.57 3.17 6.35
CA ASN A 67 6.72 2.46 6.90
C ASN A 67 7.83 3.45 7.28
N ARG A 68 7.71 4.01 8.50
CA ARG A 68 8.65 5.04 8.99
C ARG A 68 10.08 4.53 9.10
N THR A 69 10.27 3.28 9.54
CA THR A 69 11.60 2.66 9.63
C THR A 69 12.29 2.62 8.27
N THR A 70 11.60 2.13 7.23
CA THR A 70 12.15 2.14 5.88
C THR A 70 12.41 3.57 5.39
N SER A 71 11.57 4.55 5.73
CA SER A 71 11.80 5.96 5.37
C SER A 71 13.10 6.47 5.97
N THR A 72 13.30 6.31 7.28
CA THR A 72 14.50 6.75 7.97
C THR A 72 15.76 6.05 7.44
N THR A 73 15.69 4.75 7.17
CA THR A 73 16.80 4.00 6.58
C THR A 73 17.16 4.51 5.17
N LEU A 74 16.16 4.79 4.33
CA LEU A 74 16.41 5.35 3.00
C LEU A 74 17.03 6.74 3.08
N GLU A 75 16.53 7.61 3.97
CA GLU A 75 17.08 8.95 4.20
C GLU A 75 18.55 8.87 4.65
N PHE A 76 18.88 7.96 5.56
CA PHE A 76 20.25 7.72 6.00
C PHE A 76 21.17 7.34 4.82
N TYR A 77 20.79 6.34 4.02
CA TYR A 77 21.63 5.90 2.88
C TYR A 77 21.76 6.97 1.79
N VAL A 78 20.68 7.70 1.51
CA VAL A 78 20.72 8.82 0.55
C VAL A 78 21.67 9.90 1.03
N ASN A 79 21.70 10.20 2.33
CA ASN A 79 22.65 11.17 2.88
C ASN A 79 24.08 10.66 2.86
N LEU A 80 24.31 9.37 3.10
CA LEU A 80 25.64 8.76 2.99
C LEU A 80 26.21 8.89 1.56
N LEU A 81 25.38 8.72 0.54
CA LEU A 81 25.79 8.81 -0.88
C LEU A 81 26.03 10.24 -1.38
N LYS A 82 25.61 11.26 -0.62
CA LYS A 82 25.81 12.67 -0.98
C LYS A 82 27.15 13.23 -0.49
N ASN A 83 27.81 12.51 0.41
CA ASN A 83 29.13 12.83 0.96
C ASN A 83 30.21 12.00 0.25
#